data_AF-A0A838JXH2-F1
#
_entry.id   AF-A0A838JXH2-F1
#
_cell.length_a   1.000
_cell.length_b   1.000
_cell.length_c   1.000
_cell.angle_alpha   90.00
_cell.angle_beta   90.00
_cell.angle_gamma   90.00
#
_symmetry.space_group_name_H-M   'P 1'
#
loop_
_entity.id
_entity.type
_entity.pdbx_description
1 polymer ?
#
loop_
_entity_poly.entity_id
_entity_poly.type
_entity_poly.pdbx_seq_one_letter_code
_entity_poly.pdbx_strand_id
1 'polypeptide(L)'
;MEDVNYTYEKLMVAVSTLTGPGDIRARLLDAFISGLHVLGSNDFPEELRDDWLEIMQALTWLPAERDEGTAQRTVEAMSDDEAREVASQVFSLFLQVAERYCRAEES
;
A
#
# COMPACT_ATOMS: atom_id res chain seq x y z
N MET A 1 -8.58 14.57 4.11
CA MET A 1 -8.01 15.44 5.15
C MET A 1 -6.86 14.64 5.68
N GLU A 2 -5.67 15.23 5.74
CA GLU A 2 -4.50 14.52 6.24
C GLU A 2 -4.78 14.03 7.67
N ASP A 3 -4.71 12.71 7.86
CA ASP A 3 -4.96 12.05 9.15
C ASP A 3 -3.94 10.93 9.29
N VAL A 4 -2.86 11.25 10.01
CA VAL A 4 -1.72 10.35 10.22
C VAL A 4 -2.13 9.12 11.02
N ASN A 5 -3.10 9.23 11.94
CA ASN A 5 -3.57 8.09 12.74
C ASN A 5 -4.34 7.11 11.87
N TYR A 6 -5.31 7.61 11.10
CA TYR A 6 -6.07 6.80 10.14
C TYR A 6 -5.13 6.13 9.12
N THR A 7 -4.19 6.89 8.56
CA THR A 7 -3.22 6.40 7.57
C THR A 7 -2.34 5.30 8.17
N TYR A 8 -1.83 5.52 9.38
CA TYR A 8 -1.01 4.54 10.10
C TYR A 8 -1.77 3.23 10.35
N GLU A 9 -3.01 3.30 10.84
CA GLU A 9 -3.83 2.11 11.09
C GLU A 9 -4.04 1.29 9.82
N LYS A 10 -4.33 1.93 8.68
CA LYS A 10 -4.53 1.22 7.41
C LYS A 10 -3.25 0.63 6.84
N LEU A 11 -2.13 1.35 6.92
CA LEU A 11 -0.84 0.82 6.50
C LEU A 11 -0.36 -0.32 7.40
N MET A 12 -0.63 -0.26 8.70
CA MET A 12 -0.33 -1.36 9.63
C MET A 12 -1.07 -2.65 9.24
N VAL A 13 -2.37 -2.54 8.91
CA VAL A 13 -3.15 -3.69 8.43
C VAL A 13 -2.55 -4.24 7.14
N ALA A 14 -2.25 -3.38 6.16
CA ALA A 14 -1.68 -3.80 4.88
C ALA A 14 -0.31 -4.50 5.07
N VAL A 15 0.60 -3.94 5.86
CA VAL A 15 1.92 -4.53 6.15
C VAL A 15 1.79 -5.84 6.92
N SER A 16 0.86 -5.93 7.87
CA SER A 16 0.59 -7.19 8.57
C SER A 16 0.16 -8.28 7.59
N THR A 17 -0.70 -7.95 6.62
CA THR A 17 -1.13 -8.86 5.56
C THR A 17 0.02 -9.33 4.67
N LEU A 18 1.01 -8.48 4.37
CA LEU A 18 2.21 -8.88 3.61
C LEU A 18 3.03 -10.00 4.28
N THR A 19 2.91 -10.14 5.60
CA THR A 19 3.58 -11.21 6.38
C THR A 19 2.77 -12.51 6.48
N GLY A 20 1.56 -12.53 5.92
CA GLY A 20 0.66 -13.67 5.92
C GLY A 20 1.13 -14.85 5.06
N PRO A 21 0.33 -15.93 5.00
CA PRO A 21 0.60 -17.07 4.12
C PRO A 21 0.36 -16.72 2.64
N GLY A 22 0.94 -17.51 1.73
CA GLY A 22 0.76 -17.36 0.28
C GLY A 22 2.02 -16.86 -0.44
N ASP A 23 1.96 -16.79 -1.77
CA ASP A 23 3.03 -16.18 -2.56
C ASP A 23 3.02 -14.64 -2.41
N ILE A 24 4.07 -13.97 -2.88
CA ILE A 24 4.20 -12.51 -2.71
C ILE A 24 3.11 -11.72 -3.44
N ARG A 25 2.62 -12.22 -4.58
CA ARG A 25 1.57 -11.55 -5.36
C ARG A 25 0.23 -11.61 -4.64
N ALA A 26 -0.16 -12.80 -4.17
CA ALA A 26 -1.38 -12.98 -3.40
C ALA A 26 -1.38 -12.07 -2.16
N ARG A 27 -0.28 -12.05 -1.42
CA ARG A 27 -0.13 -11.20 -0.22
C ARG A 27 -0.18 -9.71 -0.54
N LEU A 28 0.38 -9.28 -1.67
CA LEU A 28 0.33 -7.89 -2.12
C LEU A 28 -1.09 -7.47 -2.52
N LEU A 29 -1.83 -8.34 -3.22
CA LEU A 29 -3.24 -8.11 -3.54
C LEU A 29 -4.09 -8.03 -2.27
N ASP A 30 -3.88 -8.94 -1.32
CA ASP A 30 -4.58 -8.91 -0.04
C ASP A 30 -4.23 -7.66 0.79
N ALA A 31 -2.98 -7.20 0.76
CA ALA A 31 -2.57 -5.94 1.38
C ALA A 31 -3.31 -4.74 0.76
N PHE A 32 -3.45 -4.73 -0.57
CA PHE A 32 -4.23 -3.72 -1.28
C PHE A 32 -5.70 -3.70 -0.83
N ILE A 33 -6.35 -4.86 -0.80
CA ILE A 33 -7.76 -5.02 -0.40
C ILE A 33 -7.96 -4.69 1.09
N SER A 34 -7.04 -5.07 1.95
CA SER A 34 -7.20 -4.95 3.41
C SER A 34 -6.96 -3.55 3.96
N GLY A 35 -6.11 -2.74 3.29
CA GLY A 35 -5.74 -1.42 3.82
C GLY A 35 -5.41 -0.35 2.79
N LEU A 36 -4.78 -0.68 1.66
CA LEU A 36 -4.29 0.38 0.75
C LEU A 36 -5.43 1.05 -0.01
N HIS A 37 -6.40 0.30 -0.56
CA HIS A 37 -7.42 0.86 -1.47
C HIS A 37 -8.34 1.92 -0.85
N VAL A 38 -8.40 2.01 0.50
CA VAL A 38 -9.21 3.01 1.21
C VAL A 38 -8.47 4.32 1.49
N LEU A 39 -7.17 4.38 1.19
CA LEU A 39 -6.36 5.57 1.35
C LEU A 39 -6.35 6.38 0.06
N GLY A 40 -6.45 7.70 0.20
CA GLY A 40 -6.21 8.66 -0.86
C GLY A 40 -4.92 9.43 -0.63
N SER A 41 -4.37 10.06 -1.67
CA SER A 41 -3.16 10.89 -1.54
C SER A 41 -3.30 12.02 -0.51
N ASN A 42 -4.51 12.54 -0.31
CA ASN A 42 -4.79 13.58 0.67
C ASN A 42 -4.81 13.10 2.12
N ASP A 43 -4.69 11.79 2.37
CA ASP A 43 -4.54 11.24 3.72
C ASP A 43 -3.07 11.26 4.17
N PHE A 44 -2.15 11.42 3.22
CA PHE A 44 -0.71 11.50 3.46
C PHE A 44 -0.21 12.96 3.56
N PRO A 45 0.84 13.18 4.38
CA PRO A 45 1.67 14.39 4.33
C PRO A 45 2.18 14.64 2.91
N GLU A 46 2.30 15.92 2.52
CA GLU A 46 2.66 16.34 1.16
C GLU A 46 3.92 15.64 0.64
N GLU A 47 4.93 15.49 1.48
CA GLU A 47 6.21 14.86 1.15
C GLU A 47 6.13 13.34 0.91
N LEU A 48 5.04 12.68 1.34
CA LEU A 48 4.83 11.23 1.16
C LEU A 48 3.81 10.90 0.05
N ARG A 49 3.22 11.92 -0.58
CA ARG A 49 2.17 11.71 -1.59
C ARG A 49 2.71 11.07 -2.86
N ASP A 50 3.90 11.45 -3.27
CA ASP A 50 4.53 10.91 -4.48
C ASP A 50 4.85 9.42 -4.29
N ASP A 51 5.45 9.04 -3.16
CA ASP A 51 5.67 7.63 -2.78
C ASP A 51 4.36 6.81 -2.83
N TRP A 52 3.27 7.36 -2.29
CA TRP A 52 1.96 6.72 -2.34
C TRP A 52 1.43 6.57 -3.78
N LEU A 53 1.54 7.61 -4.59
CA LEU A 53 1.06 7.61 -5.97
C LEU A 53 1.86 6.62 -6.84
N GLU A 54 3.16 6.50 -6.62
CA GLU A 54 4.00 5.51 -7.30
C GLU A 54 3.57 4.08 -6.97
N ILE A 55 3.32 3.77 -5.70
CA ILE A 55 2.80 2.46 -5.26
C ILE A 55 1.45 2.18 -5.93
N MET A 56 0.53 3.16 -5.91
CA MET A 56 -0.79 2.98 -6.51
C MET A 56 -0.74 2.81 -8.02
N GLN A 57 0.15 3.53 -8.70
CA GLN A 57 0.39 3.35 -10.12
C GLN A 57 0.94 1.94 -10.40
N ALA A 58 1.92 1.47 -9.63
CA ALA A 58 2.46 0.12 -9.76
C ALA A 58 1.38 -0.96 -9.53
N LEU A 59 0.44 -0.73 -8.62
CA LEU A 59 -0.65 -1.67 -8.32
C LEU A 59 -1.84 -1.58 -9.28
N THR A 60 -1.95 -0.54 -10.12
CA THR A 60 -3.18 -0.31 -10.92
C THR A 60 -2.94 0.10 -12.38
N TRP A 61 -1.71 -0.07 -12.90
CA TRP A 61 -1.39 0.35 -14.27
C TRP A 61 -2.09 -0.45 -15.36
N LEU A 62 -2.46 -1.71 -15.09
CA LEU A 62 -3.07 -2.59 -16.08
C LEU A 62 -4.60 -2.55 -15.93
N PRO A 63 -5.35 -1.98 -16.90
CA PRO A 63 -6.80 -1.90 -16.81
C PRO A 63 -7.45 -3.28 -16.71
N ALA A 64 -8.55 -3.37 -15.98
CA ALA A 64 -9.38 -4.57 -15.94
C ALA A 64 -9.92 -4.91 -17.34
N GLU A 65 -9.86 -6.19 -17.73
CA GLU A 65 -10.38 -6.66 -19.02
C GLU A 65 -11.80 -7.25 -18.90
N ARG A 66 -12.21 -7.62 -17.68
CA ARG A 66 -13.49 -8.30 -17.38
C ARG A 66 -14.07 -7.81 -16.03
N ASP A 67 -14.72 -8.70 -15.28
CA ASP A 67 -15.32 -8.40 -13.96
C ASP A 67 -14.28 -8.34 -12.81
N GLU A 68 -12.99 -8.51 -13.10
CA GLU A 68 -11.91 -8.43 -12.11
C GLU A 68 -11.51 -6.98 -11.80
N GLY A 69 -10.95 -6.74 -10.61
CA GLY A 69 -10.42 -5.42 -10.27
C GLY A 69 -9.08 -5.13 -10.98
N THR A 70 -8.83 -3.86 -11.33
CA THR A 70 -7.55 -3.39 -11.92
C THR A 70 -6.34 -3.86 -11.11
N ALA A 71 -6.44 -3.84 -9.78
CA ALA A 71 -5.35 -4.28 -8.90
C ALA A 71 -5.08 -5.78 -9.01
N GLN A 72 -6.13 -6.60 -9.10
CA GLN A 72 -5.99 -8.04 -9.30
C GLN A 72 -5.28 -8.31 -10.63
N ARG A 73 -5.76 -7.71 -11.73
CA ARG A 73 -5.14 -7.89 -13.05
C ARG A 73 -3.66 -7.49 -13.05
N THR A 74 -3.36 -6.34 -12.46
CA THR A 74 -2.01 -5.79 -12.41
C THR A 74 -1.08 -6.70 -11.62
N VAL A 75 -1.48 -7.13 -10.42
CA VAL A 75 -0.68 -8.01 -9.57
C VAL A 75 -0.45 -9.37 -10.22
N GLU A 76 -1.46 -9.96 -10.88
CA GLU A 76 -1.32 -11.22 -11.63
C GLU A 76 -0.32 -11.11 -12.80
N ALA A 77 -0.16 -9.92 -13.37
CA ALA A 77 0.81 -9.66 -14.45
C ALA A 77 2.25 -9.43 -13.94
N MET A 78 2.44 -9.18 -12.64
CA MET A 78 3.76 -8.96 -12.06
C MET A 78 4.58 -10.25 -11.99
N SER A 79 5.88 -10.12 -12.18
CA SER A 79 6.85 -11.08 -11.67
C SER A 79 6.90 -11.06 -10.14
N ASP A 80 7.44 -12.12 -9.53
CA ASP A 80 7.61 -12.15 -8.08
C ASP A 80 8.56 -11.05 -7.59
N ASP A 81 9.54 -10.64 -8.41
CA ASP A 81 10.50 -9.60 -8.04
C ASP A 81 9.87 -8.21 -8.07
N GLU A 82 9.05 -7.90 -9.09
CA GLU A 82 8.26 -6.66 -9.11
C GLU A 82 7.31 -6.59 -7.90
N ALA A 83 6.64 -7.69 -7.57
CA ALA A 83 5.76 -7.74 -6.40
C ALA A 83 6.53 -7.55 -5.07
N ARG A 84 7.76 -8.09 -4.96
CA ARG A 84 8.64 -7.85 -3.80
C ARG A 84 9.07 -6.39 -3.69
N GLU A 85 9.36 -5.74 -4.81
CA GLU A 85 9.75 -4.33 -4.84
C GLU A 85 8.60 -3.46 -4.34
N VAL A 86 7.38 -3.66 -4.87
CA VAL A 86 6.20 -2.92 -4.43
C VAL A 86 5.88 -3.18 -2.96
N ALA A 87 5.98 -4.42 -2.49
CA ALA A 87 5.80 -4.73 -1.07
C ALA A 87 6.83 -4.02 -0.18
N SER A 88 8.08 -3.87 -0.66
CA SER A 88 9.14 -3.14 0.03
C SER A 88 8.86 -1.63 0.06
N GLN A 89 8.32 -1.06 -1.02
CA GLN A 89 7.87 0.34 -1.06
C GLN A 89 6.74 0.59 -0.07
N VAL A 90 5.73 -0.30 0.00
CA VAL A 90 4.64 -0.22 0.99
C VAL A 90 5.19 -0.25 2.41
N PHE A 91 6.14 -1.14 2.70
CA PHE A 91 6.77 -1.21 4.02
C PHE A 91 7.58 0.05 4.35
N SER A 92 8.33 0.59 3.39
CA SER A 92 9.07 1.85 3.54
C SER A 92 8.13 3.01 3.87
N LEU A 93 7.05 3.18 3.11
CA LEU A 93 6.04 4.20 3.34
C LEU A 93 5.39 4.05 4.73
N PHE A 94 5.10 2.81 5.16
CA PHE A 94 4.63 2.54 6.52
C PHE A 94 5.61 3.02 7.59
N LEU A 95 6.91 2.75 7.46
CA LEU A 95 7.91 3.21 8.44
C LEU A 95 7.95 4.74 8.54
N GLN A 96 7.86 5.43 7.40
CA GLN A 96 7.84 6.90 7.36
C GLN A 96 6.59 7.49 8.04
N VAL A 97 5.43 6.85 7.88
CA VAL A 97 4.19 7.23 8.57
C VAL A 97 4.26 6.89 10.06
N ALA A 98 4.77 5.71 10.42
CA ALA A 98 4.91 5.27 11.81
C ALA A 98 5.82 6.20 12.63
N GLU A 99 6.93 6.68 12.05
CA GLU A 99 7.80 7.67 12.69
C GLU A 99 7.05 8.97 13.05
N ARG A 100 6.17 9.42 12.17
CA ARG A 100 5.34 10.62 12.39
C ARG A 100 4.26 10.38 13.43
N TYR A 101 3.59 9.22 13.37
CA TYR A 101 2.61 8.80 14.37
C TYR A 101 3.20 8.81 15.78
N CYS A 102 4.36 8.17 15.98
CA CYS A 102 5.01 8.12 17.29
C CYS A 102 5.39 9.51 17.82
N ARG A 103 5.92 10.40 16.96
CA ARG A 103 6.25 11.78 17.36
C ARG A 103 5.02 12.61 17.76
N ALA A 104 3.87 12.34 17.14
CA ALA A 104 2.63 13.05 17.44
C ALA A 104 2.02 12.63 18.80
N GLU A 105 2.23 11.38 19.24
CA GLU A 105 1.80 10.91 20.57
C GLU A 105 2.68 11.44 21.72
N GLU A 106 3.91 11.84 21.44
CA GLU A 106 4.86 12.38 22.44
C GLU A 106 4.69 13.89 22.71
N SER A 107 3.86 14.59 21.92
CA SER A 107 3.76 16.05 21.89
C SER A 107 2.52 16.60 22.59
#